data_AF-A0A2G9SHH8-F1
#
_entry.id   AF-A0A2G9SHH8-F1
#
_cell.length_a   1.000
_cell.length_b   1.000
_cell.length_c   1.000
_cell.angle_alpha   90.00
_cell.angle_beta   90.00
_cell.angle_gamma   90.00
#
_symmetry.space_group_name_H-M   'P 1'
#
loop_
_entity.id
_entity.type
_entity.pdbx_description
1 polymer ?
#
loop_
_entity_poly.entity_id
_entity_poly.type
_entity_poly.pdbx_seq_one_letter_code
_entity_poly.pdbx_strand_id
1 'polypeptide(L)'
;MISLAGGIPNPNTFPFKAASITLDDGTAIEIGESLMKKALQYSATPGIPELVSWLKDLQKKMHNPPTLSYSPEKGQMELCVTSGSQEGLSKVFEMLLNPGDNVLLDTPTYSGTIAAVRPLGCNLIGVPTDQHGIIPTALKDILSRWRPEDATNPEKNNPKVLYTIPNGGNPTGASLTEERKIEIYQPWAPSFLSMDVDGRVIRADSMSKVLSSGLRIGFLTGPKPLIERIILHMQVSTLQTSTFT
;
A
#
# COMPACT_ATOMS: atom_id res chain seq x y z
N MET A 1 -36.46 6.39 11.78
CA MET A 1 -35.82 7.66 12.16
C MET A 1 -35.40 8.37 10.88
N ILE A 2 -35.70 9.66 10.71
CA ILE A 2 -35.23 10.45 9.57
C ILE A 2 -33.90 11.11 9.98
N SER A 3 -32.85 10.97 9.18
CA SER A 3 -31.55 11.58 9.45
C SER A 3 -31.46 12.96 8.82
N LEU A 4 -31.10 13.98 9.61
CA LEU A 4 -30.80 15.35 9.16
C LEU A 4 -29.32 15.73 9.39
N ALA A 5 -28.46 14.74 9.64
CA ALA A 5 -27.09 14.97 10.08
C ALA A 5 -26.09 15.09 8.92
N GLY A 6 -26.03 14.09 8.04
CA GLY A 6 -25.02 14.00 6.99
C GLY A 6 -25.45 14.68 5.70
N GLY A 7 -24.51 15.36 5.03
CA GLY A 7 -24.69 15.89 3.66
C GLY A 7 -24.69 14.81 2.58
N ILE A 8 -25.51 13.77 2.76
CA ILE A 8 -25.61 12.61 1.87
C ILE A 8 -26.76 12.84 0.87
N PRO A 9 -26.49 13.04 -0.43
CA PRO A 9 -27.54 13.31 -1.40
C PRO A 9 -28.51 12.14 -1.56
N ASN A 10 -29.77 12.43 -1.88
CA ASN A 10 -30.78 11.41 -2.14
C ASN A 10 -30.42 10.60 -3.41
N PRO A 11 -30.22 9.27 -3.32
CA PRO A 11 -29.80 8.46 -4.47
C PRO A 11 -30.78 8.47 -5.66
N ASN A 12 -32.04 8.83 -5.44
CA ASN A 12 -33.03 8.98 -6.53
C ASN A 12 -32.76 10.20 -7.43
N THR A 13 -31.86 11.09 -7.03
CA THR A 13 -31.44 12.26 -7.82
C THR A 13 -30.22 11.99 -8.69
N PHE A 14 -29.60 10.82 -8.57
CA PHE A 14 -28.44 10.46 -9.36
C PHE A 14 -28.81 10.23 -10.85
N PRO A 15 -27.97 10.68 -11.80
CA PRO A 15 -28.33 10.68 -13.22
C PRO A 15 -28.18 9.32 -13.91
N PHE A 16 -27.46 8.36 -13.32
CA PHE A 16 -27.28 7.02 -13.89
C PHE A 16 -28.11 6.00 -13.13
N LYS A 17 -28.92 5.22 -13.86
CA LYS A 17 -29.78 4.18 -13.29
C LYS A 17 -29.17 2.79 -13.36
N ALA A 18 -28.44 2.48 -14.42
CA ALA A 18 -27.84 1.17 -14.62
C ALA A 18 -26.67 1.28 -15.60
N ALA A 19 -25.82 0.26 -15.61
CA ALA A 19 -24.76 0.09 -16.60
C ALA A 19 -24.57 -1.39 -16.91
N SER A 20 -24.12 -1.68 -18.12
CA SER A 20 -23.67 -3.01 -18.53
C SER A 20 -22.23 -2.88 -19.04
N ILE A 21 -21.33 -3.73 -18.54
CA ILE A 21 -19.92 -3.78 -18.95
C ILE A 21 -19.68 -5.15 -19.58
N THR A 22 -19.37 -5.16 -20.87
CA THR A 22 -19.02 -6.40 -21.59
C THR A 22 -17.52 -6.67 -21.46
N LEU A 23 -17.18 -7.86 -20.96
CA LEU A 23 -15.82 -8.37 -20.88
C LEU A 23 -15.34 -8.86 -22.26
N ASP A 24 -14.05 -9.12 -22.38
CA ASP A 24 -13.42 -9.61 -23.61
C ASP A 24 -13.93 -10.99 -24.06
N ASP A 25 -14.33 -11.83 -23.10
CA ASP A 25 -14.97 -13.12 -23.33
C ASP A 25 -16.47 -13.03 -23.69
N GLY A 26 -17.02 -11.81 -23.76
CA GLY A 26 -18.42 -11.54 -24.06
C GLY A 26 -19.37 -11.60 -22.86
N THR A 27 -18.88 -11.94 -21.66
CA THR A 27 -19.66 -11.91 -20.43
C THR A 27 -20.08 -10.48 -20.11
N ALA A 28 -21.36 -10.26 -19.83
CA ALA A 28 -21.88 -8.96 -19.39
C ALA A 28 -21.95 -8.87 -17.87
N ILE A 29 -21.33 -7.85 -17.30
CA ILE A 29 -21.51 -7.44 -15.90
C ILE A 29 -22.61 -6.40 -15.84
N GLU A 30 -23.72 -6.75 -15.20
CA GLU A 30 -24.89 -5.88 -15.05
C GLU A 30 -24.88 -5.14 -13.70
N ILE A 31 -24.93 -3.81 -13.74
CA ILE A 31 -25.09 -2.94 -12.59
C ILE A 31 -26.52 -2.39 -12.61
N GLY A 32 -27.42 -3.03 -11.86
CA GLY A 32 -28.81 -2.59 -11.72
C GLY A 32 -28.97 -1.36 -10.80
N GLU A 33 -30.19 -0.83 -10.72
CA GLU A 33 -30.50 0.44 -10.04
C GLU A 33 -30.06 0.51 -8.58
N SER A 34 -30.28 -0.57 -7.82
CA SER A 34 -29.86 -0.62 -6.41
C SER A 34 -28.33 -0.53 -6.27
N LEU A 35 -27.59 -1.27 -7.09
CA LEU A 35 -26.14 -1.28 -7.06
C LEU A 35 -25.56 0.03 -7.59
N MET A 36 -26.16 0.60 -8.65
CA MET A 36 -25.77 1.90 -9.20
C MET A 36 -25.93 3.01 -8.15
N LYS A 37 -27.04 3.01 -7.40
CA LYS A 37 -27.24 3.97 -6.29
C LYS A 37 -26.17 3.83 -5.20
N LYS A 38 -25.75 2.60 -4.86
CA LYS A 38 -24.64 2.36 -3.92
C LYS A 38 -23.30 2.83 -4.50
N ALA A 39 -23.05 2.57 -5.78
CA ALA A 39 -21.81 2.90 -6.48
C ALA A 39 -21.58 4.41 -6.65
N LEU A 40 -22.66 5.18 -6.80
CA LEU A 40 -22.60 6.64 -6.95
C LEU A 40 -22.64 7.39 -5.61
N GLN A 41 -22.81 6.69 -4.49
CA GLN A 41 -22.90 7.30 -3.17
C GLN A 41 -21.53 7.31 -2.47
N TYR A 42 -21.38 8.23 -1.51
CA TYR A 42 -20.31 8.15 -0.52
C TYR A 42 -20.29 6.78 0.17
N SER A 43 -19.08 6.29 0.44
CA SER A 43 -18.82 5.01 1.07
C SER A 43 -17.77 5.17 2.18
N ALA A 44 -17.33 4.05 2.76
CA ALA A 44 -16.28 4.10 3.76
C ALA A 44 -14.91 4.32 3.10
N THR A 45 -14.09 5.19 3.69
CA THR A 45 -12.71 5.48 3.21
C THR A 45 -11.86 4.24 2.92
N PRO A 46 -11.87 3.19 3.76
CA PRO A 46 -11.07 1.99 3.47
C PRO A 46 -11.51 1.22 2.23
N GLY A 47 -12.66 1.56 1.65
CA GLY A 47 -13.32 0.84 0.55
C GLY A 47 -14.63 0.19 0.98
N ILE A 48 -15.41 -0.27 0.01
CA ILE A 48 -16.63 -1.03 0.29
C ILE A 48 -16.31 -2.37 0.98
N PRO A 49 -17.13 -2.82 1.94
CA PRO A 49 -16.84 -4.01 2.73
C PRO A 49 -16.56 -5.27 1.90
N GLU A 50 -17.29 -5.43 0.80
CA GLU A 50 -17.16 -6.60 -0.08
C GLU A 50 -15.77 -6.67 -0.74
N LEU A 51 -15.28 -5.53 -1.25
CA LEU A 51 -13.96 -5.43 -1.87
C LEU A 51 -12.86 -5.60 -0.83
N VAL A 52 -12.99 -4.96 0.33
CA VAL A 52 -11.99 -5.07 1.42
C VAL A 52 -11.88 -6.51 1.91
N SER A 53 -13.01 -7.21 2.09
CA SER A 53 -13.01 -8.63 2.48
C SER A 53 -12.32 -9.49 1.43
N TRP A 54 -12.68 -9.31 0.15
CA TRP A 54 -12.08 -10.07 -0.95
C TRP A 54 -10.57 -9.83 -1.06
N LEU A 55 -10.12 -8.59 -0.90
CA LEU A 55 -8.69 -8.24 -0.92
C LEU A 55 -7.93 -8.84 0.27
N LYS A 56 -8.53 -8.88 1.46
CA LYS A 56 -7.93 -9.56 2.62
C LYS A 56 -7.78 -11.06 2.38
N ASP A 57 -8.79 -11.70 1.78
CA ASP A 57 -8.73 -13.12 1.41
C ASP A 57 -7.68 -13.37 0.33
N LEU A 58 -7.54 -12.46 -0.64
CA LEU A 58 -6.46 -12.50 -1.63
C LEU A 58 -5.09 -12.45 -0.96
N GLN A 59 -4.86 -11.50 -0.04
CA GLN A 59 -3.60 -11.38 0.70
C GLN A 59 -3.32 -12.62 1.55
N LYS A 60 -4.34 -13.16 2.22
CA LYS A 60 -4.22 -14.42 2.96
C LYS A 60 -3.83 -15.58 2.05
N LYS A 61 -4.48 -15.73 0.89
CA LYS A 61 -4.20 -16.83 -0.06
C LYS A 61 -2.81 -16.72 -0.68
N MET A 62 -2.38 -15.50 -1.04
CA MET A 62 -1.13 -15.29 -1.78
C MET A 62 0.10 -15.16 -0.88
N HIS A 63 -0.09 -14.62 0.33
CA HIS A 63 1.01 -14.23 1.20
C HIS A 63 0.93 -14.82 2.61
N ASN A 64 -0.27 -15.16 3.11
CA ASN A 64 -0.49 -15.77 4.42
C ASN A 64 0.39 -15.18 5.55
N PRO A 65 0.36 -13.86 5.80
CA PRO A 65 1.29 -13.25 6.73
C PRO A 65 1.06 -13.69 8.19
N PRO A 66 2.12 -13.81 9.01
CA PRO A 66 2.00 -14.16 10.43
C PRO A 66 1.05 -13.23 11.20
N THR A 67 1.03 -11.94 10.83
CA THR A 67 0.19 -10.89 11.43
C THR A 67 -1.32 -11.12 11.28
N LEU A 68 -1.79 -12.07 10.45
CA LEU A 68 -3.20 -12.45 10.38
C LEU A 68 -3.78 -12.87 11.74
N SER A 69 -2.97 -13.58 12.53
CA SER A 69 -3.39 -14.15 13.82
C SER A 69 -3.21 -13.21 15.01
N TYR A 70 -2.65 -12.01 14.79
CA TYR A 70 -2.34 -11.07 15.87
C TYR A 70 -3.61 -10.37 16.35
N SER A 71 -3.58 -9.86 17.58
CA SER A 71 -4.62 -8.97 18.06
C SER A 71 -4.48 -7.58 17.39
N PRO A 72 -5.57 -6.79 17.30
CA PRO A 72 -5.53 -5.43 16.77
C PRO A 72 -4.38 -4.57 17.30
N GLU A 73 -4.15 -4.61 18.62
CA GLU A 73 -3.14 -3.82 19.34
C GLU A 73 -1.72 -4.28 19.04
N LYS A 74 -1.55 -5.55 18.65
CA LYS A 74 -0.26 -6.14 18.27
C LYS A 74 0.03 -6.03 16.78
N GLY A 75 -0.76 -5.26 16.02
CA GLY A 75 -0.52 -5.07 14.59
C GLY A 75 -1.12 -6.18 13.73
N GLN A 76 -2.34 -6.62 14.04
CA GLN A 76 -3.11 -7.50 13.14
C GLN A 76 -3.07 -7.00 11.70
N MET A 77 -2.94 -7.91 10.72
CA MET A 77 -3.01 -7.55 9.31
C MET A 77 -4.32 -6.80 9.01
N GLU A 78 -4.20 -5.61 8.45
CA GLU A 78 -5.30 -4.76 8.02
C GLU A 78 -5.06 -4.26 6.59
N LEU A 79 -6.12 -3.76 5.95
CA LEU A 79 -6.08 -3.31 4.56
C LEU A 79 -6.96 -2.07 4.33
N CYS A 80 -6.51 -1.17 3.47
CA CYS A 80 -7.35 -0.12 2.88
C CYS A 80 -7.16 -0.03 1.36
N VAL A 81 -8.24 0.31 0.64
CA VAL A 81 -8.25 0.53 -0.81
C VAL A 81 -7.76 1.93 -1.13
N THR A 82 -6.83 2.04 -2.07
CA THR A 82 -6.20 3.29 -2.49
C THR A 82 -6.46 3.58 -3.96
N SER A 83 -6.21 4.82 -4.37
CA SER A 83 -6.36 5.21 -5.78
C SER A 83 -5.14 4.81 -6.61
N GLY A 84 -4.70 3.55 -6.47
CA GLY A 84 -3.46 2.99 -6.99
C GLY A 84 -2.28 3.03 -6.00
N SER A 85 -1.24 2.24 -6.28
CA SER A 85 -0.09 2.11 -5.37
C SER A 85 0.68 3.41 -5.14
N GLN A 86 0.75 4.30 -6.14
CA GLN A 86 1.40 5.60 -6.00
C GLN A 86 0.71 6.49 -4.95
N GLU A 87 -0.63 6.51 -4.92
CA GLU A 87 -1.36 7.29 -3.91
C GLU A 87 -1.14 6.70 -2.53
N GLY A 88 -1.26 5.38 -2.39
CA GLY A 88 -0.98 4.70 -1.13
C GLY A 88 0.46 4.94 -0.62
N LEU A 89 1.47 4.82 -1.48
CA LEU A 89 2.87 5.11 -1.11
C LEU A 89 3.05 6.56 -0.68
N SER A 90 2.46 7.53 -1.37
CA SER A 90 2.50 8.93 -0.95
C SER A 90 1.93 9.11 0.46
N LYS A 91 0.78 8.48 0.78
CA LYS A 91 0.19 8.53 2.14
C LYS A 91 1.09 7.90 3.20
N VAL A 92 1.75 6.79 2.87
CA VAL A 92 2.72 6.15 3.76
C VAL A 92 3.90 7.09 4.06
N PHE A 93 4.45 7.73 3.04
CA PHE A 93 5.56 8.66 3.20
C PHE A 93 5.16 9.92 3.98
N GLU A 94 4.02 10.53 3.65
CA GLU A 94 3.45 11.68 4.38
C GLU A 94 3.20 11.35 5.86
N MET A 95 2.82 10.12 6.17
CA MET A 95 2.58 9.66 7.54
C MET A 95 3.87 9.39 8.33
N LEU A 96 4.88 8.78 7.70
CA LEU A 96 6.07 8.26 8.39
C LEU A 96 7.24 9.24 8.43
N LEU A 97 7.32 10.15 7.45
CA LEU A 97 8.52 10.94 7.20
C LEU A 97 8.33 12.41 7.56
N ASN A 98 9.41 13.00 8.06
CA ASN A 98 9.58 14.42 8.34
C ASN A 98 10.77 14.95 7.52
N PRO A 99 10.86 16.29 7.32
CA PRO A 99 12.03 16.91 6.74
C PRO A 99 13.32 16.50 7.46
N GLY A 100 14.34 16.13 6.70
CA GLY A 100 15.64 15.66 7.21
C GLY A 100 15.73 14.15 7.49
N ASP A 101 14.62 13.40 7.46
CA ASP A 101 14.66 11.96 7.66
C ASP A 101 15.42 11.24 6.54
N ASN A 102 16.13 10.17 6.91
CA ASN A 102 16.83 9.30 5.97
C ASN A 102 15.90 8.21 5.43
N VAL A 103 15.87 8.05 4.10
CA VAL A 103 15.10 7.01 3.39
C VAL A 103 16.06 6.18 2.56
N LEU A 104 16.03 4.86 2.76
CA LEU A 104 16.78 3.91 1.95
C LEU A 104 15.95 3.48 0.75
N LEU A 105 16.57 3.36 -0.42
CA LEU A 105 15.91 2.92 -1.65
C LEU A 105 16.85 2.12 -2.54
N ASP A 106 16.28 1.21 -3.34
CA ASP A 106 16.98 0.58 -4.48
C ASP A 106 17.71 1.65 -5.32
N THR A 107 18.85 1.35 -5.93
CA THR A 107 19.49 2.24 -6.92
C THR A 107 19.89 1.47 -8.16
N PRO A 108 19.31 1.81 -9.35
CA PRO A 108 18.26 2.81 -9.59
C PRO A 108 16.88 2.39 -9.03
N THR A 109 15.94 3.33 -8.90
CA THR A 109 14.56 3.07 -8.42
C THR A 109 13.50 3.80 -9.25
N TYR A 110 12.23 3.54 -8.93
CA TYR A 110 11.07 4.16 -9.55
C TYR A 110 11.00 5.67 -9.27
N SER A 111 10.91 6.45 -10.36
CA SER A 111 10.88 7.92 -10.30
C SER A 111 9.69 8.48 -9.51
N GLY A 112 8.55 7.79 -9.49
CA GLY A 112 7.38 8.20 -8.71
C GLY A 112 7.62 8.19 -7.19
N THR A 113 8.49 7.30 -6.69
CA THR A 113 8.92 7.32 -5.29
C THR A 113 9.79 8.54 -5.00
N ILE A 114 10.74 8.85 -5.88
CA ILE A 114 11.60 10.04 -5.75
C ILE A 114 10.74 11.31 -5.76
N ALA A 115 9.75 11.37 -6.65
CA ALA A 115 8.82 12.50 -6.75
C ALA A 115 7.92 12.65 -5.51
N ALA A 116 7.57 11.55 -4.84
CA ALA A 116 6.78 11.60 -3.60
C ALA A 116 7.62 12.01 -2.38
N VAL A 117 8.86 11.53 -2.28
CA VAL A 117 9.69 11.73 -1.08
C VAL A 117 10.48 13.04 -1.11
N ARG A 118 11.00 13.46 -2.27
CA ARG A 118 11.83 14.68 -2.37
C ARG A 118 11.14 15.95 -1.86
N PRO A 119 9.84 16.21 -2.14
CA PRO A 119 9.14 17.38 -1.60
C PRO A 119 8.99 17.38 -0.07
N LEU A 120 9.08 16.22 0.58
CA LEU A 120 9.04 16.11 2.05
C LEU A 120 10.36 16.56 2.72
N GLY A 121 11.39 16.89 1.93
CA GLY A 121 12.68 17.34 2.45
C GLY A 121 13.53 16.21 3.04
N CYS A 122 13.26 14.95 2.68
CA CYS A 122 14.00 13.79 3.16
C CYS A 122 15.31 13.56 2.39
N ASN A 123 16.27 12.91 3.05
CA ASN A 123 17.53 12.49 2.46
C ASN A 123 17.39 11.10 1.83
N LEU A 124 17.61 11.02 0.52
CA LEU A 124 17.53 9.78 -0.24
C LEU A 124 18.90 9.07 -0.24
N ILE A 125 18.98 7.91 0.40
CA ILE A 125 20.18 7.08 0.47
C ILE A 125 20.00 5.87 -0.43
N GLY A 126 20.76 5.83 -1.53
CA GLY A 126 20.74 4.73 -2.47
C GLY A 126 21.42 3.47 -1.93
N VAL A 127 20.73 2.35 -2.03
CA VAL A 127 21.25 1.00 -1.76
C VAL A 127 21.59 0.34 -3.09
N PRO A 128 22.87 -0.05 -3.32
CA PRO A 128 23.28 -0.69 -4.56
C PRO A 128 22.47 -1.94 -4.89
N THR A 129 22.17 -2.10 -6.18
CA THR A 129 21.47 -3.26 -6.72
C THR A 129 22.31 -3.99 -7.77
N ASP A 130 22.06 -5.27 -7.97
CA ASP A 130 22.52 -6.05 -9.11
C ASP A 130 21.35 -6.79 -9.78
N GLN A 131 21.63 -7.81 -10.59
CA GLN A 131 20.62 -8.62 -11.29
C GLN A 131 19.60 -9.31 -10.36
N HIS A 132 19.89 -9.38 -9.06
CA HIS A 132 19.03 -9.94 -8.02
C HIS A 132 18.48 -8.85 -7.08
N GLY A 133 18.42 -7.58 -7.49
CA GLY A 133 17.89 -6.46 -6.69
C GLY A 133 18.87 -5.94 -5.65
N ILE A 134 18.41 -5.47 -4.47
CA ILE A 134 19.27 -4.96 -3.39
C ILE A 134 20.34 -5.96 -3.00
N ILE A 135 21.58 -5.48 -2.87
CA ILE A 135 22.71 -6.24 -2.34
C ILE A 135 22.67 -6.19 -0.79
N PRO A 136 22.42 -7.31 -0.08
CA PRO A 136 22.26 -7.30 1.37
C PRO A 136 23.50 -6.84 2.15
N THR A 137 24.70 -7.18 1.68
CA THR A 137 25.96 -6.73 2.31
C THR A 137 26.10 -5.21 2.23
N ALA A 138 25.83 -4.59 1.08
CA ALA A 138 25.84 -3.15 0.92
C ALA A 138 24.79 -2.46 1.82
N LEU A 139 23.60 -3.06 1.97
CA LEU A 139 22.59 -2.57 2.90
C LEU A 139 23.10 -2.61 4.35
N LYS A 140 23.71 -3.72 4.78
CA LYS A 140 24.32 -3.87 6.12
C LYS A 140 25.42 -2.85 6.35
N ASP A 141 26.29 -2.63 5.36
CA ASP A 141 27.38 -1.64 5.44
C ASP A 141 26.84 -0.21 5.58
N ILE A 142 25.78 0.14 4.83
CA ILE A 142 25.11 1.44 4.98
C ILE A 142 24.51 1.60 6.38
N LEU A 143 23.78 0.60 6.86
CA LEU A 143 23.14 0.61 8.17
C LEU A 143 24.14 0.64 9.34
N SER A 144 25.36 0.13 9.15
CA SER A 144 26.43 0.12 10.17
C SER A 144 26.86 1.52 10.64
N ARG A 145 26.46 2.58 9.93
CA ARG A 145 26.67 3.99 10.32
C ARG A 145 25.86 4.40 11.54
N TRP A 146 24.83 3.63 11.90
CA TRP A 146 23.98 3.84 13.06
C TRP A 146 24.03 2.62 13.97
N ARG A 147 23.82 2.84 15.26
CA ARG A 147 23.70 1.74 16.22
C ARG A 147 22.22 1.36 16.37
N PRO A 148 21.89 0.11 16.68
CA PRO A 148 20.51 -0.32 16.89
C PRO A 148 19.75 0.54 17.92
N GLU A 149 20.44 1.02 18.97
CA GLU A 149 19.82 1.85 20.02
C GLU A 149 19.45 3.25 19.53
N ASP A 150 20.06 3.72 18.43
CA ASP A 150 19.72 5.01 17.83
C ASP A 150 18.31 4.98 17.22
N ALA A 151 17.76 3.79 16.88
CA ALA A 151 16.46 3.64 16.24
C ALA A 151 15.26 4.12 17.07
N THR A 152 15.42 4.23 18.39
CA THR A 152 14.39 4.72 19.30
C THR A 152 14.61 6.17 19.73
N ASN A 153 15.71 6.81 19.29
CA ASN A 153 16.05 8.18 19.64
C ASN A 153 15.61 9.15 18.52
N PRO A 154 14.64 10.05 18.76
CA PRO A 154 14.15 10.97 17.73
C PRO A 154 15.17 12.03 17.30
N GLU A 155 16.25 12.25 18.06
CA GLU A 155 17.33 13.17 17.68
C GLU A 155 18.35 12.51 16.73
N LYS A 156 18.27 11.19 16.53
CA LYS A 156 19.13 10.46 15.62
C LYS A 156 18.51 10.42 14.23
N ASN A 157 19.37 10.45 13.22
CA ASN A 157 18.98 10.41 11.82
C ASN A 157 19.11 9.00 11.24
N ASN A 158 18.86 7.94 12.01
CA ASN A 158 18.82 6.60 11.45
C ASN A 158 17.72 6.53 10.35
N PRO A 159 17.91 5.72 9.31
CA PRO A 159 16.88 5.57 8.30
C PRO A 159 15.55 5.10 8.89
N LYS A 160 14.45 5.73 8.48
CA LYS A 160 13.09 5.39 8.96
C LYS A 160 12.38 4.38 8.05
N VAL A 161 12.68 4.42 6.76
CA VAL A 161 12.02 3.61 5.74
C VAL A 161 13.04 3.03 4.78
N LEU A 162 12.86 1.75 4.44
CA LEU A 162 13.42 1.12 3.26
C LEU A 162 12.31 0.95 2.22
N TYR A 163 12.43 1.65 1.10
CA TYR A 163 11.59 1.41 -0.09
C TYR A 163 12.30 0.45 -1.03
N THR A 164 11.64 -0.63 -1.42
CA THR A 164 12.17 -1.58 -2.40
C THR A 164 11.06 -2.14 -3.27
N ILE A 165 11.42 -2.55 -4.49
CA ILE A 165 10.54 -3.25 -5.43
C ILE A 165 11.07 -4.68 -5.59
N PRO A 166 10.63 -5.64 -4.75
CA PRO A 166 11.28 -6.95 -4.62
C PRO A 166 11.22 -7.82 -5.87
N ASN A 167 10.22 -7.62 -6.73
CA ASN A 167 10.02 -8.41 -7.94
C ASN A 167 9.79 -7.47 -9.11
N GLY A 168 10.55 -7.65 -10.20
CA GLY A 168 10.49 -6.78 -11.38
C GLY A 168 10.84 -5.33 -11.06
N GLY A 169 11.96 -5.12 -10.37
CA GLY A 169 12.44 -3.81 -9.92
C GLY A 169 12.37 -2.77 -11.02
N ASN A 170 11.81 -1.60 -10.75
CA ASN A 170 11.72 -0.54 -11.76
C ASN A 170 12.88 0.44 -11.55
N PRO A 171 13.77 0.67 -12.54
CA PRO A 171 13.71 0.25 -13.94
C PRO A 171 14.47 -1.04 -14.30
N THR A 172 15.13 -1.69 -13.34
CA THR A 172 16.13 -2.75 -13.61
C THR A 172 15.58 -4.08 -14.14
N GLY A 173 14.29 -4.37 -13.92
CA GLY A 173 13.68 -5.69 -14.10
C GLY A 173 14.11 -6.73 -13.07
N ALA A 174 15.04 -6.41 -12.17
CA ALA A 174 15.64 -7.36 -11.25
C ALA A 174 14.63 -7.87 -10.20
N SER A 175 14.76 -9.12 -9.79
CA SER A 175 13.93 -9.69 -8.72
C SER A 175 14.82 -10.26 -7.63
N LEU A 176 14.52 -9.94 -6.37
CA LEU A 176 15.16 -10.53 -5.21
C LEU A 176 14.97 -12.05 -5.26
N THR A 177 16.08 -12.78 -5.19
CA THR A 177 16.02 -14.22 -4.94
C THR A 177 15.47 -14.48 -3.55
N GLU A 178 15.09 -15.72 -3.30
CA GLU A 178 14.62 -16.15 -1.99
C GLU A 178 15.69 -15.92 -0.91
N GLU A 179 16.94 -16.29 -1.20
CA GLU A 179 18.07 -16.15 -0.29
C GLU A 179 18.26 -14.68 0.11
N ARG A 180 18.08 -13.74 -0.83
CA ARG A 180 18.15 -12.30 -0.52
C ARG A 180 17.02 -11.82 0.36
N LYS A 181 15.80 -12.28 0.12
CA LYS A 181 14.65 -11.96 0.98
C LYS A 181 14.92 -12.45 2.41
N ILE A 182 15.49 -13.64 2.55
CA ILE A 182 15.90 -14.22 3.84
C ILE A 182 17.03 -13.41 4.49
N GLU A 183 18.07 -13.03 3.74
CA GLU A 183 19.16 -12.20 4.28
C GLU A 183 18.71 -10.81 4.75
N ILE A 184 17.65 -10.27 4.14
CA ILE A 184 17.05 -8.99 4.52
C ILE A 184 16.07 -9.16 5.70
N TYR A 185 15.36 -10.30 5.81
CA TYR A 185 14.24 -10.45 6.77
C TYR A 185 14.19 -11.76 7.59
N GLN A 186 14.46 -12.94 6.99
CA GLN A 186 14.34 -14.33 7.57
C GLN A 186 12.90 -14.88 7.80
N PRO A 187 12.66 -16.22 7.81
CA PRO A 187 13.00 -17.27 6.84
C PRO A 187 11.92 -17.42 5.71
N TRP A 188 12.05 -18.42 4.81
CA TRP A 188 11.25 -18.63 3.56
C TRP A 188 9.88 -17.96 3.48
N ALA A 189 9.67 -17.09 2.48
CA ALA A 189 8.33 -16.64 2.13
C ALA A 189 8.21 -15.97 0.75
N PRO A 190 7.01 -15.99 0.13
CA PRO A 190 6.79 -15.43 -1.21
C PRO A 190 6.96 -13.89 -1.27
N SER A 191 6.86 -13.20 -0.13
CA SER A 191 6.99 -11.75 -0.02
C SER A 191 7.52 -11.31 1.35
N PHE A 192 7.97 -10.06 1.49
CA PHE A 192 8.30 -9.50 2.81
C PHE A 192 7.10 -9.52 3.77
N LEU A 193 5.88 -9.31 3.26
CA LEU A 193 4.66 -9.41 4.06
C LEU A 193 4.51 -10.82 4.65
N SER A 194 4.83 -11.86 3.88
CA SER A 194 4.78 -13.25 4.32
C SER A 194 5.82 -13.61 5.39
N MET A 195 6.89 -12.81 5.53
CA MET A 195 7.88 -12.96 6.59
C MET A 195 7.58 -12.07 7.80
N ASP A 196 6.60 -11.15 7.71
CA ASP A 196 6.43 -10.04 8.66
C ASP A 196 5.96 -10.48 10.06
N VAL A 197 6.87 -11.00 10.87
CA VAL A 197 6.61 -11.37 12.28
C VAL A 197 6.56 -10.18 13.23
N ASP A 198 7.05 -9.02 12.80
CA ASP A 198 7.16 -7.84 13.66
C ASP A 198 6.12 -6.77 13.37
N GLY A 199 5.33 -6.92 12.30
CA GLY A 199 4.39 -5.90 11.85
C GLY A 199 5.10 -4.64 11.35
N ARG A 200 6.20 -4.79 10.61
CA ARG A 200 7.02 -3.68 10.08
C ARG A 200 6.92 -3.52 8.56
N VAL A 201 6.11 -4.33 7.89
CA VAL A 201 5.95 -4.29 6.42
C VAL A 201 4.61 -3.63 6.06
N ILE A 202 4.69 -2.58 5.23
CA ILE A 202 3.54 -2.09 4.46
C ILE A 202 3.73 -2.51 3.01
N ARG A 203 2.84 -3.35 2.52
CA ARG A 203 2.79 -3.78 1.12
C ARG A 203 1.84 -2.89 0.34
N ALA A 204 2.31 -2.35 -0.79
CA ALA A 204 1.49 -1.61 -1.73
C ALA A 204 1.23 -2.42 -3.00
N ASP A 205 -0.05 -2.65 -3.30
CA ASP A 205 -0.51 -3.36 -4.49
C ASP A 205 -1.32 -2.43 -5.41
N SER A 206 -1.42 -2.78 -6.69
CA SER A 206 -2.29 -2.09 -7.63
C SER A 206 -2.84 -3.00 -8.71
N MET A 207 -4.11 -2.77 -9.07
CA MET A 207 -4.74 -3.39 -10.23
C MET A 207 -4.26 -2.79 -11.57
N SER A 208 -3.42 -1.74 -11.53
CA SER A 208 -2.99 -1.01 -12.73
C SER A 208 -2.21 -1.85 -13.75
N LYS A 209 -1.56 -2.92 -13.30
CA LYS A 209 -0.74 -3.82 -14.12
C LYS A 209 -1.30 -5.25 -14.18
N VAL A 210 -2.50 -5.47 -13.64
CA VAL A 210 -3.19 -6.76 -13.60
C VAL A 210 -4.52 -6.69 -14.35
N LEU A 211 -5.27 -5.60 -14.15
CA LEU A 211 -6.56 -5.36 -14.81
C LEU A 211 -6.47 -4.17 -15.75
N SER A 212 -6.37 -2.96 -15.21
CA SER A 212 -6.27 -1.73 -16.01
C SER A 212 -5.81 -0.55 -15.15
N SER A 213 -4.85 0.24 -15.66
CA SER A 213 -4.40 1.46 -14.99
C SER A 213 -5.46 2.54 -14.91
N GLY A 214 -6.43 2.52 -15.83
CA GLY A 214 -7.53 3.49 -15.88
C GLY A 214 -8.53 3.36 -14.74
N LEU A 215 -8.65 2.18 -14.12
CA LEU A 215 -9.55 1.95 -12.98
C LEU A 215 -9.12 2.71 -11.73
N ARG A 216 -7.83 3.08 -11.64
CA ARG A 216 -7.25 3.75 -10.47
C ARG A 216 -7.43 2.97 -9.16
N ILE A 217 -7.42 1.63 -9.20
CA ILE A 217 -7.55 0.81 -7.98
C ILE A 217 -6.18 0.30 -7.52
N GLY A 218 -5.92 0.47 -6.24
CA GLY A 218 -4.84 -0.18 -5.49
C GLY A 218 -5.27 -0.44 -4.06
N PHE A 219 -4.34 -0.94 -3.26
CA PHE A 219 -4.58 -1.14 -1.84
C PHE A 219 -3.26 -1.25 -1.08
N LEU A 220 -3.31 -0.95 0.22
CA LEU A 220 -2.21 -1.13 1.15
C LEU A 220 -2.56 -2.25 2.13
N THR A 221 -1.62 -3.14 2.39
CA THR A 221 -1.72 -4.18 3.42
C THR A 221 -0.61 -3.98 4.43
N GLY A 222 -0.91 -4.01 5.72
CA GLY A 222 0.08 -3.79 6.77
C GLY A 222 -0.50 -3.91 8.18
N PRO A 223 0.27 -3.55 9.22
CA PRO A 223 -0.20 -3.62 10.60
C PRO A 223 -1.33 -2.61 10.85
N LYS A 224 -2.39 -3.05 11.52
CA LYS A 224 -3.59 -2.26 11.80
C LYS A 224 -3.33 -0.84 12.31
N PRO A 225 -2.44 -0.59 13.30
CA PRO A 225 -2.18 0.76 13.78
C PRO A 225 -1.68 1.73 12.69
N LEU A 226 -0.90 1.24 11.72
CA LEU A 226 -0.41 2.08 10.62
C LEU A 226 -1.50 2.29 9.55
N ILE A 227 -2.24 1.23 9.19
CA ILE A 227 -3.32 1.33 8.21
C ILE A 227 -4.43 2.28 8.70
N GLU A 228 -4.77 2.27 9.98
CA GLU A 228 -5.74 3.20 10.57
C GLU A 228 -5.29 4.66 10.46
N ARG A 229 -4.00 4.94 10.66
CA ARG A 229 -3.45 6.29 10.50
C ARG A 229 -3.48 6.74 9.03
N ILE A 230 -3.20 5.83 8.11
CA ILE A 230 -3.32 6.11 6.66
C ILE A 230 -4.78 6.40 6.29
N ILE A 231 -5.74 5.63 6.81
CA ILE A 231 -7.17 5.86 6.59
C ILE A 231 -7.58 7.27 7.06
N LEU A 232 -7.11 7.72 8.23
CA LEU A 232 -7.37 9.09 8.70
C LEU A 232 -6.78 10.14 7.75
N HIS A 233 -5.58 9.89 7.20
CA HIS A 233 -4.98 10.78 6.22
C HIS A 233 -5.76 10.81 4.89
N MET A 234 -6.29 9.67 4.46
CA MET A 234 -7.16 9.58 3.28
C MET A 234 -8.47 10.36 3.49
N GLN A 235 -9.07 10.30 4.68
CA GLN A 235 -10.33 11.01 5.00
C GLN A 235 -10.28 12.53 4.81
N VAL A 236 -9.10 13.14 4.80
CA VAL A 236 -8.93 14.59 4.60
C VAL A 236 -8.34 14.95 3.24
N SER A 237 -8.03 13.96 2.40
CA SER A 237 -7.42 14.18 1.09
C SER A 237 -8.19 13.51 -0.05
N THR A 238 -8.13 12.18 -0.14
CA THR A 238 -8.75 11.42 -1.23
C THR A 238 -10.16 10.93 -0.91
N LEU A 239 -10.57 10.95 0.36
CA LEU A 239 -11.82 10.44 0.94
C LEU A 239 -12.02 8.93 0.72
N GLN A 240 -12.12 8.49 -0.52
CA GLN A 240 -12.26 7.10 -0.92
C GLN A 240 -11.87 6.93 -2.39
N THR A 241 -11.48 5.73 -2.77
CA THR A 241 -11.41 5.37 -4.20
C THR A 241 -12.83 5.31 -4.77
N SER A 242 -12.98 5.66 -6.05
CA SER A 242 -14.28 5.61 -6.73
C SER A 242 -14.94 4.24 -6.53
N THR A 243 -16.12 4.22 -5.91
CA THR A 243 -16.91 2.99 -5.70
C THR A 243 -17.47 2.42 -7.02
N PHE A 244 -17.57 3.27 -8.05
CA PHE A 244 -18.11 2.89 -9.35
C PHE A 244 -17.15 2.04 -10.19
N THR A 245 -15.84 2.21 -9.99
CA THR A 245 -14.77 1.53 -10.72
C THR A 245 -14.22 0.39 -9.89
#